data_AF-A0A0D0C8G8-F1
#
_entry.id   AF-A0A0D0C8G8-F1
#
_cell.length_a   1.000
_cell.length_b   1.000
_cell.length_c   1.000
_cell.angle_alpha   90.00
_cell.angle_beta   90.00
_cell.angle_gamma   90.00
#
_symmetry.space_group_name_H-M   'P 1'
#
loop_
_entity.id
_entity.type
_entity.pdbx_description
1 polymer ?
#
loop_
_entity_poly.entity_id
_entity_poly.type
_entity_poly.pdbx_seq_one_letter_code
_entity_poly.pdbx_strand_id
1 'polypeptide(L)'
;CHTGTRVQIIQDIEKWASDPNSTSGYWICGVAGTGKSTIAMSICESLKTIDTLAASFFCSRQIPGCNEYQMIIPTLAYQLASYSRRFAIALRDALIKYPDIASKMPDKQVLRLLIEPWQDLIKNDQTNMKLPVVVVDALDEC
;
A
#
# COMPACT_ATOMS: atom_id res chain seq x y z
N CYS A 1 -26.93 0.81 -5.77
CA CYS A 1 -26.26 0.68 -4.47
C CYS A 1 -27.30 0.82 -3.36
N HIS A 2 -27.49 -0.21 -2.52
CA HIS A 2 -28.26 -0.03 -1.29
C HIS A 2 -27.44 0.82 -0.31
N THR A 3 -28.07 1.82 0.30
CA THR A 3 -27.43 2.92 1.05
C THR A 3 -26.68 2.47 2.33
N GLY A 4 -26.66 1.18 2.68
CA GLY A 4 -25.95 0.64 3.86
C GLY A 4 -24.73 -0.25 3.57
N THR A 5 -24.67 -0.91 2.41
CA THR A 5 -23.65 -1.95 2.15
C THR A 5 -22.23 -1.37 2.07
N ARG A 6 -22.08 -0.15 1.52
CA ARG A 6 -20.79 0.53 1.42
C ARG A 6 -20.22 0.90 2.79
N VAL A 7 -21.08 1.36 3.70
CA VAL A 7 -20.69 1.73 5.07
C VAL A 7 -20.20 0.49 5.81
N GLN A 8 -20.91 -0.62 5.69
CA GLN A 8 -20.53 -1.87 6.33
C GLN A 8 -19.18 -2.41 5.82
N ILE A 9 -18.97 -2.42 4.49
CA ILE A 9 -17.67 -2.83 3.92
C ILE A 9 -16.53 -1.96 4.44
N ILE A 10 -16.74 -0.64 4.56
CA ILE A 10 -15.72 0.27 5.08
C ILE A 10 -15.38 -0.07 6.53
N GLN A 11 -16.39 -0.28 7.38
CA GLN A 11 -16.21 -0.66 8.77
C GLN A 11 -15.50 -2.01 8.92
N ASP A 12 -15.81 -2.98 8.07
CA ASP A 12 -15.17 -4.29 8.07
C ASP A 12 -13.68 -4.18 7.73
N ILE A 13 -13.32 -3.33 6.76
CA ILE A 13 -11.92 -3.06 6.39
C ILE A 13 -11.19 -2.30 7.51
N GLU A 14 -11.82 -1.31 8.15
CA GLU A 14 -11.25 -0.59 9.28
C GLU A 14 -10.98 -1.52 10.47
N LYS A 15 -11.90 -2.44 10.75
CA LYS A 15 -11.73 -3.47 11.77
C LYS A 15 -10.59 -4.43 11.41
N TRP A 16 -10.51 -4.86 10.15
CA TRP A 16 -9.41 -5.68 9.65
C TRP A 16 -8.05 -4.98 9.80
N ALA A 17 -7.96 -3.71 9.40
CA ALA A 17 -6.74 -2.92 9.44
C ALA A 17 -6.24 -2.63 10.86
N SER A 18 -7.13 -2.63 11.85
CA SER A 18 -6.82 -2.33 13.25
C SER A 18 -6.56 -3.56 14.12
N ASP A 19 -6.86 -4.78 13.63
CA ASP A 19 -6.64 -6.02 14.37
C ASP A 19 -5.27 -6.63 14.03
N PRO A 20 -4.32 -6.70 15.00
CA PRO A 20 -3.00 -7.29 14.77
C PRO A 20 -3.00 -8.79 14.47
N ASN A 21 -4.10 -9.48 14.73
CA ASN A 21 -4.25 -10.90 14.46
C ASN A 21 -4.97 -11.16 13.13
N SER A 22 -5.32 -10.11 12.38
CA SER A 22 -5.99 -10.25 11.09
C SER A 22 -5.06 -10.76 10.00
N THR A 23 -5.64 -11.13 8.86
CA THR A 23 -4.87 -11.55 7.68
C THR A 23 -4.02 -10.40 7.15
N SER A 24 -2.88 -10.69 6.52
CA SER A 24 -2.00 -9.64 5.97
C SER A 24 -2.56 -8.93 4.72
N GLY A 25 -3.71 -9.34 4.21
CA GLY A 25 -4.36 -8.72 3.05
C GLY A 25 -5.88 -8.80 3.14
N TYR A 26 -6.52 -7.79 2.54
CA TYR A 26 -7.97 -7.70 2.33
C TYR A 26 -8.23 -7.44 0.85
N TRP A 27 -9.11 -8.22 0.23
CA TRP A 27 -9.38 -8.13 -1.20
C TRP A 27 -10.84 -7.75 -1.45
N ILE A 28 -11.07 -6.65 -2.18
CA ILE A 28 -12.40 -6.20 -2.58
C ILE A 28 -12.70 -6.73 -3.98
N CYS A 29 -13.57 -7.74 -4.06
CA CYS A 29 -14.09 -8.27 -5.33
C CYS A 29 -15.47 -7.71 -5.67
N GLY A 30 -15.74 -7.49 -6.95
CA GLY A 30 -17.06 -7.08 -7.41
C GLY A 30 -17.09 -6.77 -8.90
N VAL A 31 -18.29 -6.74 -9.48
CA VAL A 31 -18.50 -6.44 -10.90
C VAL A 31 -17.95 -5.05 -11.26
N ALA A 32 -17.56 -4.84 -12.51
CA ALA A 32 -17.19 -3.51 -13.00
C ALA A 32 -18.32 -2.49 -12.75
N GLY A 33 -17.96 -1.25 -12.41
CA GLY A 33 -18.94 -0.19 -12.17
C GLY A 33 -19.65 -0.24 -10.81
N THR A 34 -19.31 -1.16 -9.89
CA THR A 34 -19.94 -1.23 -8.55
C THR A 34 -19.33 -0.28 -7.52
N GLY A 35 -18.37 0.57 -7.91
CA GLY A 35 -17.76 1.58 -7.03
C GLY A 35 -16.64 1.06 -6.13
N LYS A 36 -15.91 0.01 -6.52
CA LYS A 36 -14.75 -0.53 -5.78
C LYS A 36 -13.67 0.55 -5.55
N SER A 37 -13.30 1.28 -6.59
CA SER A 37 -12.35 2.41 -6.49
C SER A 37 -12.86 3.50 -5.55
N THR A 38 -14.17 3.72 -5.51
CA THR A 38 -14.80 4.66 -4.56
C THR A 38 -14.70 4.16 -3.11
N ILE A 39 -14.77 2.84 -2.89
CA ILE A 39 -14.51 2.25 -1.57
C ILE A 39 -13.03 2.40 -1.22
N ALA A 40 -12.11 2.04 -2.11
CA ALA A 40 -10.67 2.17 -1.89
C ALA A 40 -10.27 3.62 -1.54
N MET A 41 -10.83 4.61 -2.24
CA MET A 41 -10.62 6.03 -1.93
C MET A 41 -11.13 6.42 -0.53
N SER A 42 -12.34 6.00 -0.15
CA SER A 42 -12.87 6.25 1.20
C SER A 42 -12.06 5.57 2.30
N ILE A 43 -11.52 4.38 2.03
CA ILE A 43 -10.61 3.69 2.96
C ILE A 43 -9.32 4.48 3.12
N CYS A 44 -8.71 4.98 2.04
CA CYS A 44 -7.54 5.85 2.13
C CYS A 44 -7.83 7.08 3.00
N GLU A 45 -8.97 7.75 2.80
CA GLU A 45 -9.36 8.90 3.63
C GLU A 45 -9.47 8.51 5.11
N SER A 46 -10.17 7.42 5.43
CA SER A 46 -10.32 6.94 6.80
C SER A 46 -8.98 6.58 7.45
N LEU A 47 -8.16 5.75 6.80
CA LEU A 47 -6.85 5.32 7.30
C LEU A 47 -5.89 6.50 7.49
N LYS A 48 -6.00 7.54 6.65
CA LYS A 48 -5.23 8.77 6.80
C LYS A 48 -5.63 9.55 8.05
N THR A 49 -6.90 9.57 8.44
CA THR A 49 -7.35 10.26 9.68
C THR A 49 -6.76 9.67 10.95
N ILE A 50 -6.43 8.37 10.95
CA ILE A 50 -5.87 7.65 12.09
C ILE A 50 -4.37 7.38 11.98
N ASP A 51 -3.72 7.95 10.95
CA ASP A 51 -2.28 7.86 10.66
C ASP A 51 -1.78 6.42 10.42
N THR A 52 -2.57 5.63 9.69
CA THR A 52 -2.23 4.24 9.32
C THR A 52 -2.13 4.03 7.81
N LEU A 53 -2.55 5.01 6.99
CA LEU A 53 -2.32 4.96 5.55
C LEU A 53 -0.84 5.22 5.25
N ALA A 54 -0.09 4.17 4.97
CA ALA A 54 1.35 4.26 4.75
C ALA A 54 1.70 4.47 3.27
N ALA A 55 0.90 3.91 2.37
CA ALA A 55 1.00 4.17 0.93
C ALA A 55 -0.31 3.87 0.21
N SER A 56 -0.48 4.46 -0.96
CA SER A 56 -1.55 4.11 -1.89
C SER A 56 -1.14 4.31 -3.35
N PHE A 57 -1.67 3.45 -4.23
CA PHE A 57 -1.54 3.59 -5.67
C PHE A 57 -2.85 3.22 -6.36
N PHE A 58 -3.33 4.09 -7.25
CA PHE A 58 -4.54 3.88 -8.03
C PHE A 58 -4.14 3.79 -9.49
N CYS A 59 -4.24 2.59 -10.07
CA CYS A 59 -4.02 2.40 -11.49
C CYS A 59 -5.14 3.10 -12.28
N SER A 60 -4.79 3.74 -13.39
CA SER A 60 -5.76 4.38 -14.27
C SER A 60 -5.18 4.58 -15.66
N ARG A 61 -5.88 4.08 -16.68
CA ARG A 61 -5.48 4.25 -18.10
C ARG A 61 -5.48 5.71 -18.57
N GLN A 62 -6.16 6.58 -17.83
CA GLN A 62 -6.36 7.99 -18.21
C GLN A 62 -5.27 8.91 -17.65
N ILE A 63 -4.51 8.46 -16.65
CA ILE A 63 -3.54 9.28 -15.92
C ILE A 63 -2.12 8.75 -16.22
N PRO A 64 -1.27 9.52 -16.92
CA PRO A 64 0.11 9.13 -17.16
C PRO A 64 0.86 8.81 -15.85
N GLY A 65 1.61 7.71 -15.84
CA GLY A 65 2.30 7.21 -14.66
C GLY A 65 1.43 6.36 -13.72
N CYS A 66 0.10 6.45 -13.81
CA CYS A 66 -0.84 5.52 -13.16
C CYS A 66 -1.27 4.39 -14.10
N ASN A 67 -0.90 4.45 -15.38
CA ASN A 67 -1.11 3.43 -16.39
C ASN A 67 0.13 2.54 -16.62
N GLU A 68 1.15 2.69 -15.77
CA GLU A 68 2.44 2.01 -15.90
C GLU A 68 2.70 1.16 -14.65
N TYR A 69 2.62 -0.17 -14.79
CA TYR A 69 2.86 -1.08 -13.67
C TYR A 69 4.26 -0.91 -13.05
N GLN A 70 5.24 -0.44 -13.84
CA GLN A 70 6.60 -0.17 -13.35
C GLN A 70 6.63 0.93 -12.28
N MET A 71 5.62 1.80 -12.23
CA MET A 71 5.54 2.90 -11.28
C MET A 71 4.94 2.50 -9.93
N ILE A 72 4.29 1.34 -9.83
CA ILE A 72 3.60 0.91 -8.60
C ILE A 72 4.61 0.80 -7.45
N ILE A 73 5.60 -0.08 -7.58
CA ILE A 73 6.53 -0.38 -6.48
C ILE A 73 7.42 0.81 -6.11
N PRO A 74 8.02 1.57 -7.06
CA PRO A 74 8.80 2.75 -6.70
C PRO A 74 7.97 3.82 -5.99
N THR A 75 6.72 4.03 -6.41
CA THR A 75 5.81 4.98 -5.76
C THR A 75 5.46 4.53 -4.34
N LEU A 76 5.13 3.25 -4.15
CA LEU A 76 4.86 2.70 -2.82
C LEU A 76 6.08 2.82 -1.91
N ALA A 77 7.28 2.50 -2.39
CA ALA A 77 8.52 2.63 -1.61
C ALA A 77 8.79 4.09 -1.19
N TYR A 78 8.59 5.05 -2.10
CA TYR A 78 8.73 6.48 -1.81
C TYR A 78 7.73 6.95 -0.74
N GLN A 79 6.46 6.55 -0.84
CA GLN A 79 5.43 6.91 0.13
C GLN A 79 5.71 6.28 1.51
N LEU A 80 6.13 5.00 1.55
CA LEU A 80 6.52 4.33 2.79
C LEU A 80 7.73 5.00 3.47
N ALA A 81 8.70 5.49 2.70
CA ALA A 81 9.83 6.27 3.23
C ALA A 81 9.39 7.62 3.79
N SER A 82 8.34 8.22 3.22
CA SER A 82 7.75 9.45 3.75
C SER A 82 6.95 9.18 5.03
N TYR A 83 6.31 8.01 5.14
CA TYR A 83 5.57 7.57 6.31
C TYR A 83 6.50 7.18 7.49
N SER A 84 7.58 6.44 7.22
CA SER A 84 8.48 5.92 8.26
C SER A 84 9.91 6.35 8.00
N ARG A 85 10.46 7.19 8.91
CA ARG A 85 11.86 7.61 8.85
C ARG A 85 12.83 6.44 8.88
N ARG A 86 12.50 5.38 9.61
CA ARG A 86 13.36 4.18 9.68
C ARG A 86 13.30 3.41 8.36
N PHE A 87 12.12 3.28 7.77
CA PHE A 87 11.99 2.71 6.43
C PHE A 87 12.78 3.53 5.41
N ALA A 88 12.77 4.87 5.49
CA ALA A 88 13.56 5.72 4.60
C ALA A 88 15.07 5.44 4.68
N ILE A 89 15.58 5.17 5.88
CA ILE A 89 16.99 4.80 6.09
C ILE A 89 17.28 3.45 5.42
N ALA A 90 16.46 2.45 5.69
CA ALA A 90 16.63 1.11 5.12
C ALA A 90 16.49 1.12 3.58
N LEU A 91 15.54 1.88 3.04
CA LEU A 91 15.35 2.07 1.60
C LEU A 91 16.58 2.73 0.97
N ARG A 92 17.13 3.78 1.59
CA ARG A 92 18.36 4.43 1.12
C ARG A 92 19.51 3.44 1.05
N ASP A 93 19.69 2.62 2.08
CA ASP A 93 20.78 1.65 2.13
C ASP A 93 20.60 0.57 1.05
N ALA A 94 19.35 0.14 0.79
CA ALA A 94 19.02 -0.74 -0.33
C ALA A 94 19.35 -0.10 -1.70
N LEU A 95 19.06 1.20 -1.90
CA LEU A 95 19.35 1.93 -3.13
C LEU A 95 20.86 2.14 -3.34
N ILE A 96 21.64 2.34 -2.27
CA ILE A 96 23.11 2.39 -2.35
C ILE A 96 23.66 1.04 -2.81
N LYS A 97 23.08 -0.06 -2.30
CA LYS A 97 23.51 -1.43 -2.63
C LYS A 97 23.06 -1.87 -4.03
N TYR A 98 21.90 -1.41 -4.48
CA TYR A 98 21.30 -1.77 -5.78
C TYR A 98 20.85 -0.52 -6.55
N PRO A 99 21.80 0.24 -7.17
CA PRO A 99 21.48 1.53 -7.79
C PRO A 99 20.49 1.46 -8.96
N ASP A 100 20.41 0.32 -9.63
CA ASP A 100 19.56 0.09 -10.81
C ASP A 100 18.25 -0.66 -10.48
N ILE A 101 17.94 -0.86 -9.19
CA ILE A 101 16.79 -1.69 -8.78
C ILE A 101 15.45 -1.17 -9.30
N ALA A 102 15.29 0.16 -9.43
CA ALA A 102 14.06 0.80 -9.88
C ALA A 102 13.71 0.52 -11.36
N SER A 103 14.64 -0.04 -12.14
CA SER A 103 14.39 -0.48 -13.52
C SER A 103 14.30 -2.00 -13.66
N LYS A 104 14.43 -2.76 -12.56
CA LYS A 104 14.30 -4.22 -12.56
C LYS A 104 12.85 -4.67 -12.58
N MET A 105 12.66 -5.96 -12.80
CA MET A 105 11.35 -6.61 -12.75
C MET A 105 10.66 -6.43 -11.39
N PRO A 106 9.31 -6.41 -11.35
CA PRO A 106 8.56 -6.15 -10.13
C PRO A 106 8.90 -7.07 -8.95
N ASP A 107 9.20 -8.34 -9.19
CA ASP A 107 9.59 -9.30 -8.14
C ASP A 107 10.85 -8.84 -7.40
N LYS A 108 11.84 -8.33 -8.14
CA LYS A 108 13.08 -7.79 -7.58
C LYS A 108 12.82 -6.50 -6.83
N GLN A 109 11.99 -5.62 -7.39
CA GLN A 109 11.62 -4.37 -6.74
C GLN A 109 10.89 -4.63 -5.42
N VAL A 110 9.89 -5.51 -5.39
CA VAL A 110 9.16 -5.88 -4.17
C VAL A 110 10.13 -6.41 -3.11
N LEU A 111 11.00 -7.34 -3.49
CA LEU A 111 11.95 -7.91 -2.55
C LEU A 111 12.89 -6.86 -1.96
N ARG A 112 13.53 -6.05 -2.82
CA ARG A 112 14.62 -5.14 -2.42
C ARG A 112 14.15 -3.79 -1.87
N LEU A 113 13.02 -3.28 -2.36
CA LEU A 113 12.51 -1.95 -2.00
C LEU A 113 11.44 -2.00 -0.92
N LEU A 114 10.75 -3.13 -0.73
CA LEU A 114 9.68 -3.25 0.25
C LEU A 114 10.00 -4.28 1.33
N ILE A 115 10.23 -5.54 0.96
CA ILE A 115 10.33 -6.66 1.91
C ILE A 115 11.60 -6.56 2.77
N GLU A 116 12.77 -6.46 2.15
CA GLU A 116 14.05 -6.41 2.89
C GLU A 116 14.11 -5.20 3.84
N PRO A 117 13.78 -3.97 3.39
CA PRO A 117 13.69 -2.82 4.30
C PRO A 117 12.74 -3.05 5.48
N TRP A 118 11.57 -3.66 5.27
CA TRP A 118 10.61 -3.94 6.34
C TRP A 118 11.07 -5.02 7.32
N GLN A 119 11.71 -6.08 6.82
CA GLN A 119 12.25 -7.14 7.66
C GLN A 119 13.33 -6.62 8.61
N ASP A 120 14.18 -5.71 8.12
CA ASP A 120 15.23 -5.09 8.94
C ASP A 120 14.64 -4.18 10.02
N LEU A 121 13.46 -3.59 9.79
CA LEU A 121 12.75 -2.84 10.83
C LEU A 121 12.19 -3.75 11.92
N ILE A 122 11.52 -4.85 11.54
CA ILE A 122 10.87 -5.77 12.49
C ILE A 122 11.91 -6.45 13.39
N LYS A 123 13.07 -6.85 12.84
CA LYS A 123 14.13 -7.51 13.62
C LYS A 123 14.74 -6.61 14.69
N ASN A 124 14.73 -5.30 14.46
CA ASN A 124 15.42 -4.31 15.28
C ASN A 124 14.49 -3.53 16.21
N ASP A 125 13.20 -3.88 16.29
CA ASP A 125 12.23 -3.13 17.10
C ASP A 125 11.19 -4.01 17.81
N GLN A 126 10.94 -3.68 19.08
CA GLN A 126 9.93 -4.32 19.95
C GLN A 126 8.74 -3.39 20.26
N THR A 127 8.64 -2.24 19.58
CA THR A 127 7.59 -1.26 19.90
C THR A 127 6.25 -1.58 19.24
N ASN A 128 5.15 -1.20 19.92
CA ASN A 128 3.78 -1.21 19.42
C ASN A 128 3.60 -0.21 18.27
N MET A 129 4.19 -0.50 17.11
CA MET A 129 3.98 0.28 15.89
C MET A 129 2.57 -0.01 15.37
N LYS A 130 1.78 1.03 15.11
CA LYS A 130 0.51 0.87 14.39
C LYS A 130 0.79 0.17 13.06
N LEU A 131 -0.07 -0.79 12.68
CA LEU A 131 0.10 -1.54 11.44
C LEU A 131 -0.10 -0.61 10.24
N PRO A 132 0.95 -0.37 9.44
CA PRO A 132 0.84 0.47 8.26
C PRO A 132 0.09 -0.28 7.17
N VAL A 133 -0.87 0.40 6.55
CA VAL A 133 -1.70 -0.14 5.49
C VAL A 133 -1.29 0.45 4.15
N VAL A 134 -1.19 -0.43 3.14
CA VAL A 134 -0.99 -0.06 1.74
C VAL A 134 -2.25 -0.38 0.97
N VAL A 135 -2.76 0.59 0.21
CA VAL A 135 -3.96 0.41 -0.64
C VAL A 135 -3.57 0.43 -2.10
N VAL A 136 -3.90 -0.61 -2.85
CA VAL A 136 -3.70 -0.64 -4.30
C VAL A 136 -5.04 -0.93 -4.97
N ASP A 137 -5.41 -0.09 -5.93
CA ASP A 137 -6.67 -0.21 -6.66
C ASP A 137 -6.44 -0.36 -8.17
N ALA A 138 -7.39 -1.06 -8.81
CA ALA A 138 -7.50 -1.20 -10.26
C ALA A 138 -6.24 -1.73 -10.97
N LEU A 139 -5.53 -2.71 -10.39
CA LEU A 139 -4.30 -3.29 -10.98
C LEU A 139 -4.44 -3.75 -12.45
N ASP A 140 -5.65 -4.03 -12.90
CA ASP A 140 -6.02 -4.38 -14.30
C ASP A 140 -6.15 -3.18 -15.26
N GLU A 141 -6.03 -1.96 -14.73
CA GLU A 141 -5.97 -0.70 -15.48
C GLU A 141 -4.54 -0.16 -15.64
N CYS A 142 -3.57 -0.86 -15.05
CA CYS A 142 -2.17 -0.86 -15.46
C CYS A 142 -1.94 -1.97 -16.52
#